data_AF-A0AAE9WUN4-F1
#
_entry.id   AF-A0AAE9WUN4-F1
#
_cell.length_a   1.000
_cell.length_b   1.000
_cell.length_c   1.000
_cell.angle_alpha   90.00
_cell.angle_beta   90.00
_cell.angle_gamma   90.00
#
_symmetry.space_group_name_H-M   'P 1'
#
loop_
_entity.id
_entity.type
_entity.pdbx_description
1 polymer ?
#
loop_
_entity_poly.entity_id
_entity_poly.type
_entity_poly.pdbx_seq_one_letter_code
_entity_poly.pdbx_strand_id
1 'polypeptide(L)'
;MAKVIREKRNNKTKGYGFVSLSDPQDMLDALKNMNNTFIGNRPVTIKRSRWKDREIDSKKNKDFDEFIKNPYAPTKKFRKFKKFVKRDNTEVHDRLISKNTQG
;
A
#
# COMPACT_ATOMS: atom_id res chain seq x y z
N MET A 1 13.46 18.45 8.16
CA MET A 1 12.11 19.07 8.26
C MET A 1 11.07 18.01 8.60
N ALA A 2 10.00 18.33 9.35
CA ALA A 2 8.93 17.38 9.67
C ALA A 2 7.54 18.00 9.48
N LYS A 3 6.57 17.21 9.01
CA LYS A 3 5.19 17.63 8.76
C LYS A 3 4.19 16.56 9.15
N VAL A 4 3.26 16.89 10.04
CA VAL A 4 2.12 16.03 10.41
C VAL A 4 0.95 16.32 9.49
N ILE A 5 0.33 15.29 8.95
CA ILE A 5 -0.84 15.46 8.10
C ILE A 5 -2.08 15.56 8.96
N ARG A 6 -2.79 16.68 8.79
CA ARG A 6 -4.06 16.98 9.46
C ARG A 6 -5.16 17.09 8.42
N GLU A 7 -6.40 16.86 8.86
CA GLU A 7 -7.57 17.04 8.03
C GLU A 7 -7.92 18.52 7.91
N LYS A 8 -8.25 18.99 6.69
CA LYS A 8 -8.40 20.43 6.39
C LYS A 8 -9.58 21.08 7.13
N ARG A 9 -10.62 20.30 7.44
CA ARG A 9 -11.87 20.83 8.00
C ARG A 9 -11.89 20.90 9.53
N ASN A 10 -11.27 19.94 10.22
CA ASN A 10 -11.35 19.82 11.68
C ASN A 10 -9.99 19.89 12.40
N ASN A 11 -8.89 20.11 11.66
CA ASN A 11 -7.51 20.13 12.16
C ASN A 11 -7.05 18.90 12.96
N LYS A 12 -7.82 17.80 12.99
CA LYS A 12 -7.42 16.56 13.65
C LYS A 12 -6.34 15.87 12.82
N THR A 13 -5.43 15.17 13.51
CA THR A 13 -4.33 14.45 12.87
C THR A 13 -4.84 13.20 12.17
N LYS A 14 -4.34 12.90 10.97
CA LYS A 14 -4.66 11.66 10.24
C LYS A 14 -3.89 10.43 10.74
N GLY A 15 -3.12 10.57 11.82
CA GLY A 15 -2.32 9.49 12.39
C GLY A 15 -1.01 9.20 11.65
N TYR A 16 -0.58 10.07 10.72
CA TYR A 16 0.70 9.94 10.04
C TYR A 16 1.35 11.30 9.75
N GLY A 17 2.66 11.26 9.55
CA GLY A 17 3.47 12.42 9.18
C GLY A 17 4.65 12.01 8.31
N PHE A 18 5.34 13.00 7.78
CA PHE A 18 6.53 12.82 6.97
C PHE A 18 7.68 13.58 7.60
N VAL A 19 8.85 12.96 7.61
CA VAL A 19 10.11 13.57 8.05
C VAL A 19 11.06 13.51 6.87
N SER A 20 11.69 14.64 6.57
CA SER A 20 12.76 14.77 5.60
C SER A 20 14.06 14.95 6.38
N LEU A 21 14.96 14.00 6.18
CA LEU A 21 16.31 13.96 6.72
C LEU A 21 17.28 14.36 5.61
N SER A 22 18.39 14.98 5.99
CA SER A 22 19.42 15.42 5.04
C SER A 22 20.32 14.26 4.63
N ASP A 23 20.74 13.43 5.59
CA ASP A 23 21.64 12.31 5.36
C ASP A 23 20.86 10.98 5.19
N PRO A 24 21.21 10.14 4.19
CA PRO A 24 20.70 8.78 4.11
C PRO A 24 21.04 7.89 5.33
N GLN A 25 22.15 8.12 6.05
CA GLN A 25 22.51 7.33 7.23
C GLN A 25 21.52 7.54 8.38
N ASP A 26 21.14 8.80 8.66
CA ASP A 26 20.12 9.13 9.66
C ASP A 26 18.78 8.43 9.38
N MET A 27 18.43 8.26 8.11
CA MET A 27 17.23 7.54 7.71
C MET A 27 17.34 6.04 8.06
N LEU A 28 18.51 5.43 7.86
CA LEU A 28 18.73 4.02 8.18
C LEU A 28 18.68 3.79 9.69
N ASP A 29 19.29 4.67 10.46
CA ASP A 29 19.29 4.59 11.92
C ASP A 29 17.89 4.81 12.49
N ALA A 30 17.13 5.77 11.97
CA ALA A 30 15.73 5.96 12.34
C ALA A 30 14.88 4.73 12.02
N LEU A 31 15.08 4.11 10.86
CA LEU A 31 14.35 2.88 10.48
C LEU A 31 14.68 1.70 11.39
N LYS A 32 15.92 1.58 11.87
CA LYS A 32 16.34 0.51 12.77
C LYS A 32 15.85 0.74 14.20
N ASN A 33 16.07 1.94 14.73
CA ASN A 33 15.93 2.21 16.15
C ASN A 33 14.52 2.68 16.54
N MET A 34 13.81 3.36 15.64
CA MET A 34 12.52 4.00 15.96
C MET A 34 11.32 3.25 15.37
N ASN A 35 11.54 2.16 14.64
CA ASN A 35 10.44 1.36 14.12
C ASN A 35 9.83 0.49 15.22
N ASN A 36 8.52 0.57 15.38
CA ASN A 36 7.74 -0.11 16.43
C ASN A 36 8.05 0.34 17.86
N THR A 37 8.75 1.46 18.04
CA THR A 37 8.90 2.08 19.36
C THR A 37 7.64 2.85 19.75
N PHE A 38 7.47 3.08 21.04
CA PHE A 38 6.38 3.93 21.55
C PHE A 38 6.79 5.39 21.55
N ILE A 39 5.91 6.25 21.01
CA ILE A 39 6.01 7.70 21.15
C ILE A 39 4.80 8.15 21.98
N GLY A 40 5.06 8.51 23.23
CA GLY A 40 4.00 8.66 24.23
C GLY A 40 3.24 7.35 24.43
N ASN A 41 1.91 7.38 24.33
CA ASN A 41 1.05 6.20 24.49
C ASN A 41 0.71 5.48 23.18
N ARG A 42 1.40 5.78 22.07
CA ARG A 42 1.09 5.20 20.76
C ARG A 42 2.33 4.53 20.16
N PRO A 43 2.26 3.25 19.76
CA PRO A 43 3.32 2.63 18.99
C PRO A 43 3.36 3.24 17.58
N VAL A 44 4.55 3.46 17.05
CA VAL A 44 4.73 4.04 15.71
C VAL A 44 5.41 3.06 14.77
N THR A 45 4.99 3.07 13.51
CA THR A 45 5.64 2.29 12.45
C THR A 45 6.26 3.25 11.45
N ILE A 46 7.55 3.03 11.14
CA ILE A 46 8.30 3.87 10.20
C ILE A 46 8.44 3.14 8.89
N LYS A 47 8.24 3.86 7.78
CA LYS A 47 8.34 3.32 6.42
C LYS A 47 9.02 4.32 5.50
N ARG A 48 9.73 3.81 4.48
CA ARG A 48 10.27 4.64 3.40
C ARG A 48 9.14 5.36 2.68
N SER A 49 9.31 6.66 2.46
CA SER A 49 8.31 7.49 1.79
C SER A 49 8.13 7.07 0.33
N ARG A 50 6.88 7.00 -0.12
CA ARG A 50 6.48 6.78 -1.52
C ARG A 50 6.07 8.07 -2.23
N TRP A 51 6.69 9.19 -1.86
CA TRP A 51 6.32 10.51 -2.38
C TRP A 51 6.40 10.59 -3.91
N LYS A 52 7.39 9.92 -4.53
CA LYS A 52 7.54 9.84 -6.00
C LYS A 52 6.34 9.20 -6.71
N ASP A 53 5.62 8.30 -6.04
CA ASP A 53 4.40 7.71 -6.60
C ASP A 53 3.22 8.70 -6.60
N ARG A 54 3.32 9.80 -5.84
CA ARG A 54 2.27 10.82 -5.72
C ARG A 54 2.52 12.05 -6.60
N GLU A 55 3.66 12.11 -7.28
CA GLU A 55 3.90 13.16 -8.27
C GLU A 55 2.86 13.07 -9.37
N ILE A 56 2.40 14.25 -9.84
CA ILE A 56 1.39 14.36 -10.90
C ILE A 56 1.85 13.58 -12.15
N ASP A 57 3.16 13.63 -12.44
CA ASP A 57 3.79 12.92 -13.56
C ASP A 57 4.22 11.48 -13.26
N SER A 58 3.86 10.92 -12.10
CA SER A 58 4.28 9.57 -11.75
C SER A 58 3.81 8.56 -12.80
N LYS A 59 4.69 7.61 -13.14
CA LYS A 59 4.39 6.55 -14.11
C LYS A 59 3.11 5.78 -13.77
N LYS A 60 2.82 5.64 -12.46
CA LYS A 60 1.57 5.01 -11.98
C LYS A 60 0.33 5.84 -12.29
N ASN A 61 0.40 7.17 -12.15
CA ASN A 61 -0.73 8.05 -12.48
C ASN A 61 -0.97 8.05 -13.99
N LYS A 62 0.09 8.07 -14.82
CA LYS A 62 -0.01 7.94 -16.28
C LYS A 62 -0.60 6.59 -16.70
N ASP A 63 -0.08 5.50 -16.13
CA ASP A 63 -0.58 4.14 -16.38
C ASP A 63 -2.07 4.00 -15.96
N PHE A 64 -2.51 4.71 -14.92
CA PHE A 64 -3.91 4.70 -14.46
C PHE A 64 -4.81 5.54 -15.34
N ASP A 65 -4.37 6.75 -15.74
CA ASP A 65 -5.09 7.62 -16.68
C ASP A 65 -5.28 6.93 -18.05
N GLU A 66 -4.26 6.22 -18.52
CA GLU A 66 -4.31 5.41 -19.74
C GLU A 66 -5.33 4.25 -19.62
N PHE A 67 -5.43 3.61 -18.46
CA PHE A 67 -6.43 2.58 -18.19
C PHE A 67 -7.87 3.13 -18.20
N ILE A 68 -8.11 4.30 -17.60
CA ILE A 68 -9.43 4.94 -17.59
C ILE A 68 -9.86 5.34 -19.01
N LYS A 69 -8.91 5.74 -19.87
CA LYS A 69 -9.17 6.10 -21.27
C LYS A 69 -9.43 4.89 -22.17
N ASN A 70 -8.91 3.70 -21.85
CA ASN A 70 -9.15 2.49 -22.65
C ASN A 70 -9.34 1.24 -21.78
N PRO A 71 -10.55 1.02 -21.23
CA PRO A 71 -10.82 -0.05 -20.27
C PRO A 71 -10.81 -1.46 -20.86
N TYR A 72 -10.78 -1.60 -22.19
CA TYR A 72 -10.77 -2.89 -22.89
C TYR A 72 -9.38 -3.29 -23.42
N ALA A 73 -8.36 -2.44 -23.25
CA ALA A 73 -7.00 -2.77 -23.66
C ALA A 73 -6.41 -3.90 -22.78
N PRO A 74 -6.02 -5.06 -23.34
CA PRO A 74 -5.45 -6.15 -22.56
C PRO A 74 -4.00 -5.83 -22.17
N THR A 75 -3.80 -5.08 -21.09
CA THR A 75 -2.44 -4.73 -20.67
C THR A 75 -1.74 -5.97 -20.09
N LYS A 76 -0.47 -6.21 -20.49
CA LYS A 76 0.36 -7.34 -20.01
C LYS A 76 0.46 -7.45 -18.48
N LYS A 77 0.18 -6.35 -17.75
CA LYS A 77 0.12 -6.29 -16.28
C LYS A 77 -1.07 -7.07 -15.69
N PHE A 78 -2.23 -7.12 -16.37
CA PHE A 78 -3.39 -7.94 -15.98
C PHE A 78 -3.07 -9.44 -16.02
N ARG A 79 -2.27 -9.89 -17.00
CA ARG A 79 -1.87 -11.30 -17.12
C ARG A 79 -1.00 -11.74 -15.94
N LYS A 80 -0.16 -10.85 -15.40
CA LYS A 80 0.68 -11.13 -14.22
C LYS A 80 -0.14 -11.11 -12.93
N PHE A 81 -1.07 -10.16 -12.79
CA PHE A 81 -1.97 -10.07 -11.63
C PHE A 81 -2.93 -11.27 -11.55
N LYS A 82 -3.55 -11.68 -12.68
CA LYS A 82 -4.41 -12.88 -12.76
C LYS A 82 -3.65 -14.18 -12.48
N LYS A 83 -2.35 -14.23 -12.80
CA LYS A 83 -1.46 -15.37 -12.50
C LYS A 83 -1.02 -15.41 -11.02
N PHE A 84 -1.06 -14.28 -10.31
CA PHE A 84 -0.74 -14.18 -8.89
C PHE A 84 -1.97 -14.54 -8.03
N VAL A 85 -3.15 -14.03 -8.38
CA VAL A 85 -4.42 -14.33 -7.68
C VAL A 85 -4.81 -15.81 -7.76
N LYS A 86 -4.46 -16.52 -8.84
CA LYS A 86 -4.72 -17.96 -8.97
C LYS A 86 -3.83 -18.88 -8.11
N ARG A 87 -2.77 -18.37 -7.47
CA ARG A 87 -1.82 -19.22 -6.74
C ARG A 87 -2.20 -19.52 -5.29
N ASP A 88 -3.14 -18.78 -4.70
CA ASP A 88 -3.36 -18.83 -3.26
C ASP A 88 -4.71 -19.39 -2.80
N ASN A 89 -5.60 -19.88 -3.69
CA ASN A 89 -6.92 -20.39 -3.24
C ASN A 89 -7.52 -21.47 -4.16
N THR A 90 -6.79 -22.55 -4.42
CA THR A 90 -7.42 -23.83 -4.82
C THR A 90 -7.21 -24.82 -3.70
N GLU A 91 -8.02 -24.74 -2.63
CA GLU A 91 -8.21 -25.91 -1.74
C GLU A 91 -9.43 -25.90 -0.80
N VAL A 92 -10.38 -24.94 -0.88
CA VAL A 92 -11.50 -24.91 0.09
C VAL A 92 -12.89 -25.10 -0.53
N HIS A 93 -13.09 -24.85 -1.83
CA HIS A 93 -14.45 -24.83 -2.38
C HIS A 93 -15.01 -26.19 -2.82
N ASP A 94 -14.18 -27.23 -3.01
CA ASP A 94 -14.63 -28.55 -3.47
C ASP A 94 -15.00 -29.53 -2.33
N ARG A 95 -14.82 -29.16 -1.05
CA ARG A 95 -15.17 -30.03 0.09
C ARG A 95 -16.59 -29.83 0.66
N LEU A 96 -17.36 -28.84 0.21
CA LEU A 96 -18.68 -28.54 0.78
C LEU A 96 -19.87 -28.89 -0.12
N ILE A 97 -19.65 -29.48 -1.31
CA ILE A 97 -20.75 -29.78 -2.26
C ILE A 97 -21.03 -31.29 -2.43
N SER A 98 -20.26 -32.21 -1.83
CA SER A 98 -20.46 -33.67 -2.06
C SER A 98 -20.96 -34.50 -0.87
N LYS A 99 -21.41 -33.92 0.25
CA LYS A 99 -21.91 -34.73 1.40
C LYS A 99 -23.41 -34.66 1.67
N ASN A 100 -24.19 -33.89 0.93
CA ASN A 100 -25.65 -33.90 1.03
C ASN A 100 -26.28 -34.07 -0.36
N THR A 101 -26.49 -35.33 -0.77
CA THR A 101 -27.32 -35.89 -1.88
C THR A 101 -26.65 -37.24 -2.20
N GLN A 102 -27.13 -38.46 -1.95
CA GLN A 102 -28.37 -39.11 -1.49
C GLN A 102 -27.93 -40.41 -0.75
N GLY A 103 -28.71 -40.92 0.20
CA GLY A 103 -29.53 -42.11 -0.05
C GLY A 103 -28.98 -43.30 0.72
#